data_AF-A0A846G4G3-F1
#
_entry.id   AF-A0A846G4G3-F1
#
_cell.length_a   1.000
_cell.length_b   1.000
_cell.length_c   1.000
_cell.angle_alpha   90.00
_cell.angle_beta   90.00
_cell.angle_gamma   90.00
#
_symmetry.space_group_name_H-M   'P 1'
#
loop_
_entity.id
_entity.type
_entity.pdbx_description
1 polymer ?
#
loop_
_entity_poly.entity_id
_entity_poly.type
_entity_poly.pdbx_seq_one_letter_code
_entity_poly.pdbx_strand_id
1 'polypeptide(L)'
;MLVLEQTALKVDLGAEKFFAAEKEGRKIAVEIKDFDSPSPISELEKTIGKLQLYQLALEVQEPERQLFLAISQAKYLEHFQKPIFQLVVRGNRINLLIYEPEQEIIVRWIPH
;
A
#
# COMPACT_ATOMS: atom_id res chain seq x y z
N MET A 1 -5.79 3.15 -14.73
CA MET A 1 -4.35 3.42 -14.89
C MET A 1 -4.08 4.75 -14.23
N LEU A 2 -3.21 4.81 -13.22
CA LEU A 2 -2.84 6.08 -12.59
C LEU A 2 -1.85 6.83 -13.48
N VAL A 3 -2.13 8.10 -13.74
CA VAL A 3 -1.25 8.98 -14.54
C VAL A 3 -0.83 10.17 -13.69
N LEU A 4 0.47 10.44 -13.57
CA LEU A 4 0.95 11.68 -12.96
C LEU A 4 1.48 12.59 -14.07
N GLU A 5 0.85 13.75 -14.24
CA GLU A 5 1.06 14.66 -15.37
C GLU A 5 0.84 13.93 -16.72
N GLN A 6 1.92 13.47 -17.36
CA GLN A 6 1.89 12.75 -18.64
C GLN A 6 2.54 11.35 -18.52
N THR A 7 2.89 10.95 -17.30
CA THR A 7 3.57 9.69 -17.03
C THR A 7 2.59 8.67 -16.48
N ALA A 8 2.36 7.59 -17.24
CA ALA A 8 1.64 6.45 -16.73
C ALA A 8 2.47 5.74 -15.66
N LEU A 9 1.97 5.70 -14.43
CA LEU A 9 2.59 4.93 -13.37
C LEU A 9 2.18 3.47 -13.59
N LYS A 10 2.96 2.75 -14.41
CA LYS A 10 2.72 1.33 -14.71
C LYS A 10 2.69 0.54 -13.41
N VAL A 11 1.56 -0.13 -13.18
CA VAL A 11 1.45 -1.18 -12.18
C VAL A 11 2.05 -2.42 -12.81
N ASP A 12 3.19 -2.87 -12.32
CA ASP A 12 3.84 -4.08 -12.83
C ASP A 12 3.01 -5.29 -12.38
N LEU A 13 2.39 -6.02 -13.33
CA LEU A 13 1.44 -7.11 -13.08
C LEU A 13 2.13 -8.44 -12.69
N GLY A 14 3.35 -8.37 -12.14
CA GLY A 14 4.04 -9.50 -11.55
C GLY A 14 3.49 -9.85 -10.16
N ALA A 15 4.34 -9.87 -9.13
CA ALA A 15 3.93 -10.08 -7.74
C ALA A 15 3.23 -8.86 -7.11
N GLU A 16 3.21 -7.71 -7.79
CA GLU A 16 2.64 -6.46 -7.28
C GLU A 16 1.24 -6.25 -7.86
N LYS A 17 0.26 -5.91 -7.01
CA LYS A 17 -1.11 -5.68 -7.44
C LYS A 17 -1.64 -4.37 -6.88
N PHE A 18 -2.22 -3.55 -7.75
CA PHE A 18 -2.87 -2.30 -7.39
C PHE A 18 -4.36 -2.36 -7.72
N PHE A 19 -5.22 -2.18 -6.73
CA PHE A 19 -6.67 -2.30 -6.86
C PHE A 19 -7.38 -0.99 -6.55
N ALA A 20 -8.51 -0.76 -7.20
CA ALA A 20 -9.46 0.29 -6.85
C ALA A 20 -10.77 -0.37 -6.39
N ALA A 21 -11.30 0.06 -5.24
CA ALA A 21 -12.57 -0.43 -4.71
C ALA A 21 -13.45 0.74 -4.22
N GLU A 22 -14.76 0.51 -4.18
CA GLU A 22 -15.73 1.46 -3.66
C GLU A 22 -16.83 0.71 -2.90
N LYS A 23 -17.19 1.21 -1.71
CA LYS A 23 -18.34 0.73 -0.94
C LYS A 23 -18.97 1.88 -0.16
N GLU A 24 -20.27 2.06 -0.28
CA GLU A 24 -21.03 3.08 0.48
C GLU A 24 -20.42 4.50 0.38
N GLY A 25 -19.97 4.88 -0.82
CA GLY A 25 -19.34 6.18 -1.08
C GLY A 25 -17.89 6.30 -0.62
N ARG A 26 -17.30 5.26 -0.01
CA ARG A 26 -15.87 5.22 0.34
C ARG A 26 -15.07 4.58 -0.77
N LYS A 27 -14.15 5.35 -1.36
CA LYS A 27 -13.25 4.90 -2.42
C LYS A 27 -11.87 4.63 -1.85
N ILE A 28 -11.32 3.46 -2.15
CA ILE A 28 -9.93 3.13 -1.79
C ILE A 28 -9.12 2.70 -3.00
N ALA A 29 -7.82 2.95 -2.92
CA ALA A 29 -6.79 2.36 -3.74
C ALA A 29 -5.94 1.47 -2.85
N VAL A 30 -5.56 0.28 -3.30
CA VAL A 30 -4.81 -0.69 -2.49
C VAL A 30 -3.62 -1.20 -3.28
N GLU A 31 -2.40 -0.92 -2.81
CA GLU A 31 -1.17 -1.56 -3.26
C GLU A 31 -0.90 -2.78 -2.38
N ILE A 32 -0.82 -3.98 -2.95
CA ILE A 32 -0.49 -5.21 -2.22
C ILE A 32 1.02 -5.47 -2.31
N LYS A 33 1.65 -5.76 -1.17
CA LYS A 33 3.05 -6.18 -1.07
C LYS A 33 3.21 -7.41 -0.19
N ASP A 34 4.05 -8.33 -0.65
CA ASP A 34 4.30 -9.60 0.02
C ASP A 34 5.57 -9.58 0.88
N PHE A 35 6.48 -8.60 0.72
CA PHE A 35 7.69 -8.49 1.54
C PHE A 35 8.52 -9.78 1.63
N ASP A 36 8.58 -10.52 0.51
CA ASP A 36 9.36 -11.77 0.36
C ASP A 36 10.76 -11.53 -0.21
N SER A 37 11.15 -10.27 -0.46
CA SER A 37 12.50 -9.92 -0.89
C SER A 37 13.56 -10.34 0.14
N PRO A 38 14.76 -10.77 -0.31
CA PRO A 38 15.91 -10.97 0.57
C PRO A 38 16.29 -9.73 1.42
N SER A 39 15.86 -8.54 1.00
CA SER A 39 16.04 -7.29 1.75
C SER A 39 14.70 -6.57 1.93
N PRO A 40 14.03 -6.76 3.10
CA PRO A 40 12.80 -6.05 3.45
C PRO A 40 12.97 -4.53 3.52
N ILE A 41 14.19 -4.04 3.83
CA ILE A 41 14.48 -2.60 3.87
C ILE A 41 14.50 -2.01 2.45
N SER A 42 15.17 -2.67 1.51
CA SER A 42 15.17 -2.20 0.11
C SER A 42 13.77 -2.26 -0.50
N GLU A 43 12.96 -3.26 -0.13
CA GLU A 43 11.57 -3.33 -0.55
C GLU A 43 10.71 -2.22 0.09
N LEU A 44 10.96 -1.89 1.35
CA LEU A 44 10.33 -0.76 2.03
C LEU A 44 10.65 0.56 1.34
N GLU A 45 11.92 0.82 1.00
CA GLU A 45 12.36 2.03 0.26
C GLU A 45 11.61 2.18 -1.07
N LYS A 46 11.58 1.10 -1.87
CA LYS A 46 10.85 1.08 -3.15
C LYS A 46 9.35 1.32 -2.95
N THR A 47 8.77 0.68 -1.94
CA THR A 47 7.35 0.80 -1.63
C THR A 47 6.99 2.23 -1.24
N ILE A 48 7.80 2.90 -0.41
CA ILE A 48 7.59 4.31 -0.06
C ILE A 48 7.58 5.19 -1.31
N GLY A 49 8.59 5.05 -2.19
CA GLY A 49 8.66 5.85 -3.41
C GLY A 49 7.43 5.64 -4.31
N LYS A 50 6.99 4.39 -4.44
CA LYS A 50 5.78 4.04 -5.21
C LYS A 50 4.52 4.65 -4.61
N LEU A 51 4.33 4.51 -3.29
CA LEU A 51 3.18 5.07 -2.57
C LEU A 51 3.12 6.60 -2.68
N GLN A 52 4.26 7.30 -2.60
CA GLN A 52 4.32 8.76 -2.76
C GLN A 52 3.86 9.19 -4.16
N LEU A 53 4.32 8.52 -5.22
CA LEU A 53 3.89 8.82 -6.59
C LEU A 53 2.40 8.53 -6.80
N TYR A 54 1.89 7.44 -6.23
CA TYR A 54 0.46 7.10 -6.28
C TYR A 54 -0.41 8.09 -5.54
N GLN A 55 0.04 8.53 -4.35
CA GLN A 55 -0.65 9.53 -3.57
C GLN A 55 -0.78 10.85 -4.34
N LEU A 56 0.31 11.33 -4.95
CA LEU A 56 0.28 12.54 -5.80
C LEU A 56 -0.67 12.39 -6.99
N ALA A 57 -0.66 11.24 -7.66
CA ALA A 57 -1.54 10.99 -8.79
C ALA A 57 -3.03 10.96 -8.37
N LEU A 58 -3.33 10.37 -7.21
CA LEU A 58 -4.67 10.30 -6.65
C LEU A 58 -5.17 11.67 -6.21
N GLU A 59 -4.33 12.51 -5.60
CA GLU A 59 -4.71 13.87 -5.19
C GLU A 59 -5.18 14.72 -6.38
N VAL A 60 -4.61 14.51 -7.57
CA VAL A 60 -4.99 15.24 -8.78
C VAL A 60 -6.23 14.64 -9.45
N GLN A 61 -6.34 13.31 -9.53
CA GLN A 61 -7.38 12.64 -10.34
C GLN A 61 -8.61 12.21 -9.54
N GLU A 62 -8.41 11.72 -8.33
CA GLU A 62 -9.45 11.13 -7.48
C GLU A 62 -9.17 11.47 -6.00
N PRO A 63 -9.25 12.74 -5.59
CA PRO A 63 -8.83 13.19 -4.26
C PRO A 63 -9.60 12.55 -3.10
N GLU A 64 -10.80 12.02 -3.36
CA GLU A 64 -11.60 11.29 -2.37
C GLU A 64 -11.17 9.82 -2.20
N ARG A 65 -10.29 9.31 -3.07
CA ARG A 65 -9.83 7.91 -3.01
C ARG A 65 -8.62 7.78 -2.09
N GLN A 66 -8.79 7.04 -1.00
CA GLN A 66 -7.73 6.84 -0.01
C GLN A 66 -6.80 5.69 -0.42
N LEU A 67 -5.49 5.92 -0.39
CA LEU A 67 -4.48 4.91 -0.68
C LEU A 67 -4.13 4.08 0.57
N PHE A 68 -4.11 2.77 0.42
CA PHE A 68 -3.69 1.79 1.42
C PHE A 68 -2.57 0.90 0.87
N LEU A 69 -1.66 0.53 1.76
CA LEU A 69 -0.71 -0.56 1.57
C LEU A 69 -1.27 -1.82 2.24
N ALA A 70 -1.55 -2.84 1.46
CA ALA A 70 -2.01 -4.14 1.95
C ALA A 70 -0.84 -5.09 2.18
N ILE A 71 -0.79 -5.68 3.38
CA ILE A 71 0.26 -6.59 3.83
C ILE A 71 -0.39 -7.81 4.48
N SER A 72 0.14 -9.00 4.24
CA SER A 72 -0.37 -10.20 4.93
C SER A 72 -0.11 -10.13 6.44
N GLN A 73 -0.96 -10.78 7.23
CA GLN A 73 -0.82 -10.80 8.68
C GLN A 73 0.55 -11.33 9.12
N ALA A 74 1.03 -12.41 8.48
CA ALA A 74 2.36 -12.95 8.72
C ALA A 74 3.46 -11.90 8.55
N LYS A 75 3.45 -11.14 7.46
CA LYS A 75 4.47 -10.13 7.15
C LYS A 75 4.35 -8.89 8.03
N TYR A 76 3.14 -8.55 8.45
CA TYR A 76 2.94 -7.50 9.42
C TYR A 76 3.61 -7.85 10.76
N LEU A 77 3.41 -9.07 11.24
CA LEU A 77 4.03 -9.56 12.49
C LEU A 77 5.55 -9.67 12.35
N GLU A 78 6.05 -10.14 11.19
CA GLU A 78 7.48 -10.35 10.95
C GLU A 78 8.28 -9.04 10.80
N HIS A 79 7.77 -8.08 10.02
CA HIS A 79 8.51 -6.88 9.65
C HIS A 79 7.91 -5.61 10.24
N PHE A 80 6.60 -5.44 10.12
CA PHE A 80 5.97 -4.15 10.42
C PHE A 80 5.88 -3.86 11.90
N GLN A 81 6.04 -4.83 12.80
CA GLN A 81 6.17 -4.56 14.23
C GLN A 81 7.54 -3.99 14.63
N LYS A 82 8.56 -4.07 13.76
CA LYS A 82 9.91 -3.56 14.06
C LYS A 82 9.88 -2.03 14.16
N PRO A 83 10.65 -1.41 15.08
CA PRO A 83 10.62 0.04 15.30
C PRO A 83 10.85 0.87 14.04
N ILE A 84 11.75 0.44 13.15
CA ILE A 84 12.03 1.15 11.90
C ILE A 84 10.82 1.19 10.96
N PHE A 85 10.12 0.07 10.76
CA PHE A 85 8.90 0.03 9.94
C PHE A 85 7.80 0.87 10.58
N GLN A 86 7.59 0.76 11.89
CA GLN A 86 6.61 1.57 12.62
C GLN A 86 6.91 3.08 12.53
N LEU A 87 8.18 3.47 12.55
CA LEU A 87 8.60 4.86 12.42
C LEU A 87 8.34 5.37 11.00
N VAL A 88 8.72 4.58 9.98
CA VAL A 88 8.52 4.92 8.57
C VAL A 88 7.04 5.02 8.21
N VAL A 89 6.22 4.05 8.61
CA VAL A 89 4.77 4.03 8.36
C VAL A 89 4.11 5.27 8.97
N ARG A 90 4.39 5.58 10.24
CA ARG A 90 3.84 6.77 10.90
C ARG A 90 4.37 8.07 10.30
N GLY A 91 5.68 8.15 10.04
CA GLY A 91 6.32 9.34 9.49
C GLY A 91 5.81 9.72 8.09
N ASN A 92 5.44 8.72 7.28
CA ASN A 92 4.88 8.91 5.94
C ASN A 92 3.35 8.81 5.89
N ARG A 93 2.67 8.67 7.04
CA ARG A 93 1.20 8.51 7.15
C ARG A 93 0.65 7.42 6.21
N ILE A 94 1.31 6.27 6.18
CA ILE A 94 0.90 5.15 5.32
C ILE A 94 -0.28 4.43 5.96
N ASN A 95 -1.43 4.45 5.29
CA ASN A 95 -2.56 3.62 5.70
C ASN A 95 -2.26 2.14 5.43
N LEU A 96 -2.48 1.28 6.42
CA LEU A 96 -2.27 -0.17 6.28
C LEU A 96 -3.60 -0.93 6.24
N LEU A 97 -3.65 -1.94 5.39
CA LEU A 97 -4.69 -2.97 5.34
C LEU A 97 -4.02 -4.33 5.60
N ILE A 98 -4.31 -4.93 6.74
CA ILE A 98 -3.76 -6.25 7.09
C ILE A 98 -4.78 -7.31 6.72
N TYR A 99 -4.37 -8.28 5.92
CA TYR A 99 -5.22 -9.38 5.46
C TYR A 99 -4.61 -10.75 5.79
N GLU A 100 -5.46 -11.78 5.89
CA GLU A 100 -5.03 -13.17 6.06
C GLU A 100 -5.32 -13.91 4.74
N PRO A 101 -4.29 -14.28 3.94
CA PRO A 101 -4.49 -14.89 2.64
C PRO A 101 -5.26 -16.22 2.69
N GLU A 102 -5.05 -17.08 3.70
CA GLU A 102 -5.71 -18.39 3.73
C GLU A 102 -7.22 -18.30 3.99
N GLN A 103 -7.64 -17.31 4.76
CA GLN A 103 -9.06 -17.11 5.10
C GLN A 103 -9.75 -16.09 4.19
N GLU A 104 -8.98 -15.42 3.32
CA GLU A 104 -9.45 -14.33 2.44
C GLU A 104 -10.17 -13.19 3.20
N ILE A 105 -9.74 -12.93 4.43
CA ILE A 105 -10.33 -11.87 5.28
C ILE A 105 -9.40 -10.69 5.47
N ILE A 106 -10.00 -9.52 5.69
CA ILE A 106 -9.29 -8.35 6.20
C ILE A 106 -9.29 -8.45 7.72
N VAL A 107 -8.10 -8.57 8.29
CA VAL A 107 -7.87 -8.70 9.73
C VAL A 107 -7.94 -7.33 10.41
N ARG A 108 -7.34 -6.30 9.80
CA ARG A 108 -7.25 -4.97 10.42
C ARG A 108 -7.06 -3.85 9.41
N TRP A 109 -7.64 -2.69 9.73
CA TRP A 109 -7.35 -1.41 9.09
C TRP A 109 -6.58 -0.51 10.05
N ILE A 110 -5.49 0.12 9.59
CA ILE A 110 -4.71 1.08 10.38
C ILE A 110 -4.58 2.39 9.58
N PRO A 111 -5.52 3.34 9.74
CA PRO A 111 -5.48 4.62 9.04
C PRO A 111 -4.52 5.62 9.69
N HIS A 112 -4.03 6.59 8.93
CA HIS A 112 -3.15 7.70 9.33
C HIS A 112 -3.56 9.03 8.68
#